data_AF-A0A961F249-F1
#
_entry.id   AF-A0A961F249-F1
#
_cell.length_a   1.000
_cell.length_b   1.000
_cell.length_c   1.000
_cell.angle_alpha   90.00
_cell.angle_beta   90.00
_cell.angle_gamma   90.00
#
_symmetry.space_group_name_H-M   'P 1'
#
loop_
_entity.id
_entity.type
_entity.pdbx_description
1 polymer ?
#
loop_
_entity_poly.entity_id
_entity_poly.type
_entity_poly.pdbx_seq_one_letter_code
_entity_poly.pdbx_strand_id
1 'polypeptide(L)'
;AKTRLCGTHRDPANPRGSKTKLYDGKEQIGTVLRTRDAVKPVYVSPGHLCDFTGAESVVLAAATRYRLCDPIRMAHSTVNAMRRQDARSDTHPDR
;
A
#
# COMPACT_ATOMS: atom_id res chain seq x y z
N ALA A 1 -2.93 1.17 -1.19
CA ALA A 1 -2.23 2.22 -1.99
C ALA A 1 -1.15 2.95 -1.16
N LYS A 2 -0.12 3.54 -1.81
CA LYS A 2 0.99 4.29 -1.16
C LYS A 2 0.67 5.75 -0.86
N THR A 3 -0.22 6.35 -1.63
CA THR A 3 -0.71 7.74 -1.56
C THR A 3 -2.24 7.75 -1.61
N ARG A 4 -2.86 8.76 -0.99
CA ARG A 4 -4.32 8.94 -0.99
C ARG A 4 -4.76 9.37 -2.39
N LEU A 5 -5.73 8.67 -2.97
CA LEU A 5 -6.35 9.06 -4.23
C LEU A 5 -7.45 10.12 -3.99
N CYS A 6 -8.32 9.88 -3.00
CA CYS A 6 -9.44 10.76 -2.58
C CYS A 6 -9.97 10.34 -1.18
N GLY A 7 -10.89 11.12 -0.59
CA GLY A 7 -11.59 10.81 0.66
C GLY A 7 -11.08 11.49 1.94
N THR A 8 -11.93 11.63 2.95
CA THR A 8 -11.62 12.20 4.28
C THR A 8 -11.42 11.11 5.32
N HIS A 9 -10.37 11.23 6.12
CA HIS A 9 -10.13 10.35 7.26
C HIS A 9 -9.44 11.13 8.39
N ARG A 10 -9.53 10.60 9.61
CA ARG A 10 -8.59 10.95 10.68
C ARG A 10 -7.37 10.06 10.60
N ASP A 11 -6.24 10.51 11.10
CA ASP A 11 -5.09 9.62 11.24
C ASP A 11 -5.39 8.54 12.29
N PRO A 12 -5.13 7.26 12.00
CA PRO A 12 -5.28 6.20 12.99
C PRO A 12 -4.26 6.41 14.11
N ALA A 13 -4.54 5.85 15.29
CA ALA A 13 -3.61 5.89 16.40
C ALA A 13 -2.22 5.28 16.03
N ASN A 14 -1.23 5.59 16.86
CA ASN A 14 0.14 5.17 16.62
C ASN A 14 0.40 3.65 16.61
N PRO A 15 -0.25 2.80 17.43
CA PRO A 15 0.10 1.39 17.49
C PRO A 15 -0.36 0.64 16.23
N ARG A 16 0.40 -0.38 15.84
CA ARG A 16 0.08 -1.31 14.75
C ARG A 16 -1.31 -1.91 14.97
N GLY A 17 -2.06 -2.01 13.87
CA GLY A 17 -3.45 -2.44 13.89
C GLY A 17 -4.45 -1.31 14.11
N SER A 18 -4.00 -0.12 14.52
CA SER A 18 -4.87 1.05 14.59
C SER A 18 -5.43 1.38 13.20
N LYS A 19 -6.74 1.65 13.16
CA LYS A 19 -7.45 1.86 11.91
C LYS A 19 -8.47 2.99 12.01
N THR A 20 -8.73 3.61 10.87
CA THR A 20 -9.79 4.61 10.73
C THR A 20 -10.49 4.41 9.40
N LYS A 21 -11.82 4.52 9.40
CA LYS A 21 -12.61 4.40 8.18
C LYS A 21 -12.29 5.55 7.23
N LEU A 22 -12.15 5.23 5.95
CA LEU A 22 -11.98 6.20 4.88
C LEU A 22 -13.34 6.39 4.19
N TYR A 23 -13.79 7.65 4.14
CA TYR A 23 -15.08 8.00 3.54
C TYR A 23 -14.91 8.86 2.29
N ASP A 24 -15.78 8.64 1.31
CA ASP A 24 -16.06 9.56 0.22
C ASP A 24 -17.53 10.02 0.32
N GLY A 25 -17.73 11.27 0.73
CA GLY A 25 -19.05 11.75 1.16
C GLY A 25 -19.60 10.95 2.36
N LYS A 26 -20.64 10.15 2.12
CA LYS A 26 -21.28 9.27 3.13
C LYS A 26 -20.89 7.80 2.99
N GLU A 27 -20.21 7.44 1.90
CA GLU A 27 -19.87 6.06 1.60
C GLU A 27 -18.49 5.70 2.16
N GLN A 28 -18.38 4.55 2.82
CA GLN A 28 -17.08 4.05 3.27
C GLN A 28 -16.38 3.37 2.09
N ILE A 29 -15.32 4.00 1.59
CA ILE A 29 -14.54 3.50 0.44
C ILE A 29 -13.30 2.69 0.86
N GLY A 30 -12.94 2.70 2.15
CA GLY A 30 -11.73 2.02 2.61
C GLY A 30 -11.48 2.12 4.12
N THR A 31 -10.27 1.69 4.49
CA THR A 31 -9.69 1.79 5.82
C THR A 31 -8.26 2.33 5.72
N VAL A 32 -7.95 3.33 6.54
CA VAL A 32 -6.58 3.79 6.79
C VAL A 32 -6.01 2.97 7.93
N LEU A 33 -5.00 2.15 7.64
CA LEU A 33 -4.48 1.13 8.53
C LEU A 33 -3.02 1.39 8.90
N ARG A 34 -2.71 1.33 10.19
CA ARG A 34 -1.35 1.41 10.72
C ARG A 34 -0.71 0.03 10.69
N THR A 35 0.14 -0.23 9.70
CA THR A 35 0.85 -1.52 9.60
C THR A 35 2.08 -1.62 10.50
N ARG A 36 2.61 -0.47 10.97
CA ARG A 36 3.73 -0.42 11.91
C ARG A 36 3.65 0.83 12.79
N ASP A 37 4.13 0.69 14.03
CA ASP A 37 4.15 1.77 15.00
C ASP A 37 4.86 3.01 14.48
N ALA A 38 4.25 4.17 14.69
CA ALA A 38 4.77 5.48 14.32
C ALA A 38 5.17 5.67 12.84
N VAL A 39 4.80 4.75 11.94
CA VAL A 39 5.02 4.87 10.49
C VAL A 39 3.76 5.33 9.78
N LYS A 40 3.90 6.09 8.69
CA LYS A 40 2.77 6.52 7.85
C LYS A 40 1.82 5.34 7.54
N PRO A 41 0.50 5.50 7.73
CA PRO A 41 -0.45 4.42 7.48
C PRO A 41 -0.54 4.07 5.99
N VAL A 42 -1.24 2.98 5.69
CA VAL A 42 -1.58 2.53 4.34
C VAL A 42 -3.08 2.59 4.13
N TYR A 43 -3.50 2.82 2.89
CA TYR A 43 -4.90 2.82 2.50
C TYR A 43 -5.27 1.42 1.97
N VAL A 44 -6.24 0.80 2.61
CA VAL A 44 -6.77 -0.54 2.30
C VAL A 44 -8.21 -0.37 1.82
N SER A 45 -8.54 -0.97 0.69
CA SER A 45 -9.90 -1.05 0.18
C SER A 45 -10.19 -2.50 -0.15
N PRO A 46 -11.41 -3.00 0.14
CA PRO A 46 -11.80 -4.34 -0.28
C PRO A 46 -11.76 -4.45 -1.81
N GLY A 47 -11.30 -5.60 -2.29
CA GLY A 47 -11.39 -5.99 -3.69
C GLY A 47 -12.63 -6.85 -3.95
N HIS A 48 -12.56 -7.73 -4.95
CA HIS A 48 -13.62 -8.70 -5.21
C HIS A 48 -13.65 -9.81 -4.15
N LEU A 49 -14.85 -10.19 -3.67
CA LEU A 49 -15.10 -11.25 -2.69
C LEU A 49 -14.37 -11.08 -1.34
N CYS A 50 -14.09 -9.84 -0.93
CA CYS A 50 -13.43 -9.54 0.33
C CYS A 50 -14.18 -8.40 1.04
N ASP A 51 -14.39 -8.54 2.35
CA ASP A 51 -14.93 -7.47 3.18
C ASP A 51 -13.80 -6.59 3.75
N PHE A 52 -14.16 -5.47 4.39
CA PHE A 52 -13.17 -4.56 4.97
C PHE A 52 -12.29 -5.25 6.02
N THR A 53 -12.89 -6.08 6.88
CA THR A 53 -12.18 -6.78 7.96
C THR A 53 -11.21 -7.83 7.40
N GLY A 54 -11.62 -8.60 6.40
CA GLY A 54 -10.78 -9.57 5.71
C GLY A 54 -9.60 -8.89 5.00
N ALA A 55 -9.86 -7.79 4.29
CA ALA A 55 -8.81 -7.03 3.62
C ALA A 55 -7.77 -6.47 4.61
N GLU A 56 -8.22 -5.93 5.75
CA GLU A 56 -7.34 -5.45 6.82
C GLU A 56 -6.48 -6.56 7.41
N SER A 57 -7.08 -7.73 7.65
CA SER A 57 -6.41 -8.91 8.24
C SER A 57 -5.30 -9.42 7.32
N VAL A 58 -5.59 -9.55 6.03
CA VAL A 58 -4.61 -9.94 5.00
C VAL A 58 -3.46 -8.94 4.94
N VAL A 59 -3.74 -7.63 4.99
CA VAL A 59 -2.69 -6.60 4.96
C VAL A 59 -1.83 -6.62 6.21
N LEU A 60 -2.40 -6.80 7.41
CA LEU A 60 -1.62 -6.90 8.65
C LEU A 60 -0.74 -8.15 8.69
N ALA A 61 -1.24 -9.27 8.18
CA ALA A 61 -0.47 -10.51 8.06
C ALA A 61 0.66 -10.38 7.03
N ALA A 62 0.41 -9.70 5.90
CA ALA A 62 1.39 -9.53 4.84
C ALA A 62 2.41 -8.40 5.07
N ALA A 63 2.10 -7.43 5.96
CA ALA A 63 3.00 -6.34 6.33
C ALA A 63 3.73 -6.65 7.65
N THR A 64 4.72 -7.56 7.58
CA THR A 64 5.45 -8.04 8.76
C THR A 64 6.65 -7.16 9.14
N ARG A 65 7.53 -6.86 8.18
CA ARG A 65 8.77 -6.08 8.40
C ARG A 65 8.75 -4.67 7.83
N TYR A 66 7.96 -4.44 6.79
CA TYR A 66 7.93 -3.19 6.01
C TYR A 66 6.53 -2.59 5.95
N ARG A 67 6.46 -1.28 5.65
CA ARG A 67 5.20 -0.54 5.50
C ARG A 67 4.30 -1.11 4.39
N LEU A 68 4.91 -1.62 3.31
CA LEU A 68 4.22 -2.28 2.21
C LEU A 68 4.31 -3.79 2.37
N CYS A 69 3.25 -4.51 1.98
CA CYS A 69 3.24 -5.96 1.91
C CYS A 69 4.43 -6.46 1.07
N ASP A 70 5.09 -7.51 1.56
CA ASP A 70 6.25 -8.11 0.90
C ASP A 70 6.04 -8.44 -0.60
N PRO A 71 4.90 -9.00 -1.05
CA PRO A 71 4.68 -9.25 -2.49
C PRO A 71 4.68 -7.96 -3.34
N ILE A 72 4.09 -6.87 -2.85
CA ILE A 72 4.06 -5.59 -3.56
C ILE A 72 5.47 -4.97 -3.62
N ARG A 73 6.26 -5.14 -2.55
CA ARG A 73 7.65 -4.67 -2.51
C ARG A 73 8.51 -5.41 -3.53
N MET A 74 8.38 -6.73 -3.62
CA MET A 74 9.13 -7.54 -4.58
C MET A 74 8.80 -7.13 -6.01
N ALA A 75 7.51 -7.04 -6.37
CA ALA A 75 7.11 -6.58 -7.70
C ALA A 75 7.67 -5.20 -8.05
N HIS A 76 7.63 -4.25 -7.10
CA HIS A 76 8.18 -2.91 -7.31
C HIS A 76 9.70 -2.92 -7.53
N SER A 77 10.44 -3.74 -6.77
CA SER A 77 11.89 -3.89 -6.95
C SER A 77 12.23 -4.50 -8.30
N THR A 78 11.49 -5.52 -8.75
CA THR A 78 11.72 -6.18 -10.05
C THR A 78 11.53 -5.22 -11.21
N VAL A 79 10.42 -4.47 -11.24
CA VAL A 79 10.16 -3.49 -12.33
C VAL A 79 11.21 -2.38 -12.32
N ASN A 80 11.65 -1.91 -11.15
CA ASN A 80 12.71 -0.89 -11.07
C ASN A 80 14.07 -1.44 -11.53
N ALA A 81 14.36 -2.72 -11.29
CA ALA A 81 15.57 -3.36 -11.78
C ALA A 81 15.55 -3.49 -13.32
N MET A 82 14.42 -3.90 -13.90
CA MET A 82 14.23 -3.98 -15.36
C MET A 82 14.39 -2.60 -16.01
N ARG A 83 13.72 -1.55 -15.50
CA ARG A 83 13.88 -0.18 -16.02
C ARG A 83 15.33 0.32 -16.01
N ARG A 84 16.13 -0.09 -15.02
CA ARG A 84 17.56 0.26 -14.95
C ARG A 84 18.41 -0.54 -15.93
N GLN A 85 17.98 -1.75 -16.31
CA GLN A 85 18.63 -2.56 -17.33
C GLN A 85 18.30 -2.02 -18.73
N ASP A 86 17.04 -1.69 -19.00
CA ASP A 86 16.59 -1.10 -20.26
C ASP A 86 17.28 0.26 -20.53
N ALA A 87 17.36 1.13 -19.52
CA ALA A 87 18.09 2.40 -19.64
C ALA A 87 19.59 2.22 -19.91
N ARG A 88 20.18 1.09 -19.50
CA ARG A 88 21.59 0.76 -19.79
C ARG A 88 21.77 0.17 -21.19
N SER A 89 20.79 -0.57 -21.71
CA SER A 89 20.81 -1.08 -23.09
C SER A 89 20.51 0.01 -24.12
N ASP A 90 19.70 1.02 -23.77
CA ASP A 90 19.39 2.16 -24.64
C ASP A 90 20.52 3.19 -24.73
N THR A 91 21.55 3.08 -23.87
CA THR A 91 22.76 3.92 -23.93
C THR A 91 23.88 3.24 -24.74
N HIS A 92 23.54 2.49 -25.79
CA HIS A 92 24.54 2.04 -26.77
C HIS A 92 24.70 3.11 -27.86
N PRO A 93 25.79 3.89 -27.88
CA PRO A 93 26.12 4.66 -29.06
C PRO A 93 26.75 3.71 -30.09
N ASP A 94 26.21 3.76 -31.31
CA ASP A 94 26.72 3.15 -32.54
C ASP A 94 26.77 1.61 -32.65
N ARG A 95 25.79 1.08 -33.39
CA ARG A 95 26.04 0.31 -34.63
C ARG A 95 24.93 0.55 -35.66
#